data_AF-A0A7R9LN34-F1
#
_entry.id   AF-A0A7R9LN34-F1
#
_cell.length_a   1.000
_cell.length_b   1.000
_cell.length_c   1.000
_cell.angle_alpha   90.00
_cell.angle_beta   90.00
_cell.angle_gamma   90.00
#
_symmetry.space_group_name_H-M   'P 1'
#
loop_
_entity.id
_entity.type
_entity.pdbx_description
1 polymer ?
#
loop_
_entity_poly.entity_id
_entity_poly.type
_entity_poly.pdbx_seq_one_letter_code
_entity_poly.pdbx_strand_id
1 'polypeptide(L)'
;MSVCFARNSMPDKTDDNFQNDCLQSSNTFRAKHHSPGFKVDPAAVAYAKSRCALISQYPRLSHGHAGLKDYGENLYWAGNSQDVMAGKMIHKNC
;
A
#
# COMPACT_ATOMS: atom_id res chain seq x y z
N MET A 1 26.09 -4.60 -13.63
CA MET A 1 25.00 -5.25 -12.88
C MET A 1 24.31 -4.21 -12.00
N SER A 2 23.02 -3.95 -12.20
CA SER A 2 22.25 -3.03 -11.36
C SER A 2 21.79 -3.75 -10.09
N VAL A 3 22.07 -3.17 -8.92
CA VAL A 3 21.69 -3.73 -7.62
C VAL A 3 20.22 -3.38 -7.36
N CYS A 4 19.30 -4.31 -7.58
CA CYS A 4 17.91 -4.12 -7.19
C CYS A 4 17.78 -4.48 -5.70
N PHE A 5 17.76 -3.46 -4.84
CA PHE A 5 17.54 -3.64 -3.41
C PHE A 5 16.09 -4.06 -3.15
N ALA A 6 15.78 -5.35 -3.27
CA ALA A 6 14.48 -5.92 -2.94
C ALA A 6 14.54 -6.70 -1.61
N ARG A 7 13.75 -6.28 -0.62
CA ARG A 7 13.53 -7.00 0.66
C ARG A 7 12.35 -7.98 0.57
N ASN A 8 12.08 -8.70 1.66
CA ASN A 8 10.82 -9.45 1.78
C ASN A 8 9.64 -8.48 1.90
N SER A 9 8.46 -8.92 1.45
CA SER A 9 7.23 -8.14 1.61
C SER A 9 6.98 -7.84 3.09
N MET A 10 6.48 -6.64 3.38
CA MET A 10 6.09 -6.30 4.75
C MET A 10 4.90 -7.17 5.20
N PRO A 11 4.79 -7.48 6.51
CA PRO A 11 3.64 -8.19 7.04
C PRO A 11 2.34 -7.44 6.75
N ASP A 12 1.30 -8.18 6.39
CA ASP A 12 -0.04 -7.63 6.25
C ASP A 12 -0.58 -7.19 7.63
N LYS A 13 -1.03 -5.95 7.70
CA LYS A 13 -1.66 -5.32 8.87
C LYS A 13 -3.06 -4.80 8.55
N THR A 14 -3.66 -5.29 7.45
CA THR A 14 -5.01 -4.93 7.03
C THR A 14 -6.01 -5.67 7.92
N ASP A 15 -6.50 -5.00 8.96
CA ASP A 15 -7.60 -5.47 9.80
C ASP A 15 -8.90 -4.68 9.54
N ASP A 16 -9.98 -5.07 10.20
CA ASP A 16 -11.29 -4.45 10.01
C ASP A 16 -11.32 -3.00 10.52
N ASN A 17 -10.58 -2.69 11.58
CA ASN A 17 -10.49 -1.33 12.12
C ASN A 17 -9.81 -0.40 11.10
N PHE A 18 -8.67 -0.83 10.55
CA PHE A 18 -7.96 -0.11 9.51
C PHE A 18 -8.83 0.13 8.27
N GLN A 19 -9.56 -0.90 7.82
CA GLN A 19 -10.46 -0.77 6.66
C GLN A 19 -11.62 0.20 6.94
N ASN A 20 -12.22 0.14 8.13
CA ASN A 20 -13.30 1.02 8.54
C ASN A 20 -12.82 2.49 8.62
N ASP A 21 -11.65 2.74 9.21
CA ASP A 21 -11.05 4.07 9.28
C ASP A 21 -10.78 4.64 7.87
N CYS A 22 -10.23 3.82 6.98
CA CYS A 22 -9.99 4.20 5.59
C CYS A 22 -11.29 4.57 4.85
N LEU A 23 -12.34 3.76 5.01
CA LEU A 23 -13.65 4.00 4.39
C LEU A 23 -14.30 5.27 4.96
N GLN A 24 -14.31 5.43 6.27
CA GLN A 24 -14.91 6.58 6.95
C GLN A 24 -14.21 7.88 6.58
N SER A 25 -12.88 7.91 6.59
CA SER A 25 -12.09 9.07 6.19
C SER A 25 -12.39 9.48 4.74
N SER A 26 -12.38 8.50 3.84
CA SER A 26 -12.69 8.71 2.41
C SER A 26 -14.11 9.24 2.21
N ASN A 27 -15.10 8.67 2.89
CA ASN A 27 -16.50 9.09 2.79
C ASN A 27 -16.74 10.46 3.43
N THR A 28 -16.04 10.80 4.51
CA THR A 28 -16.07 12.14 5.10
C THR A 28 -15.57 13.18 4.11
N PHE A 29 -14.48 12.89 3.39
CA PHE A 29 -13.97 13.77 2.34
C PHE A 29 -14.97 13.90 1.19
N ARG A 30 -15.54 12.78 0.71
CA ARG A 30 -16.54 12.79 -0.37
C ARG A 30 -17.81 13.55 -0.02
N ALA A 31 -18.28 13.46 1.22
CA ALA A 31 -19.44 14.19 1.70
C ALA A 31 -19.23 15.72 1.63
N LYS A 32 -18.01 16.21 1.95
CA LYS A 32 -17.65 17.64 1.79
C LYS A 32 -17.74 18.11 0.34
N HIS A 33 -17.57 17.18 -0.61
CA HIS A 33 -17.67 17.43 -2.05
C HIS A 33 -19.00 16.94 -2.66
N HIS A 34 -20.02 16.69 -1.83
CA HIS A 34 -21.36 16.23 -2.26
C HIS A 34 -21.34 14.98 -3.16
N SER A 35 -20.31 14.14 -3.02
CA SER A 35 -20.13 12.94 -3.83
C SER A 35 -20.73 11.72 -3.12
N PRO A 36 -21.31 10.74 -3.87
CA PRO A 36 -21.85 9.52 -3.27
C PRO A 36 -20.81 8.75 -2.46
N GLY A 37 -21.18 8.21 -1.30
CA GLY A 37 -20.27 7.42 -0.47
C GLY A 37 -19.83 6.11 -1.14
N PHE A 38 -18.60 5.68 -0.85
CA PHE A 38 -18.09 4.37 -1.20
C PHE A 38 -18.64 3.28 -0.29
N LYS A 39 -18.59 2.05 -0.79
CA LYS A 39 -18.77 0.79 -0.05
C LYS A 39 -17.52 -0.06 -0.24
N VAL A 40 -17.23 -0.92 0.73
CA VAL A 40 -16.13 -1.89 0.62
C VAL A 40 -16.44 -2.90 -0.48
N ASP A 41 -15.46 -3.14 -1.34
CA ASP A 41 -15.44 -4.24 -2.31
C ASP A 41 -14.32 -5.23 -1.91
N PRO A 42 -14.65 -6.47 -1.53
CA PRO A 42 -13.66 -7.48 -1.17
C PRO A 42 -12.62 -7.75 -2.27
N ALA A 43 -12.99 -7.64 -3.55
CA ALA A 43 -12.06 -7.84 -4.66
C ALA A 43 -11.04 -6.69 -4.73
N ALA A 44 -11.50 -5.45 -4.54
CA ALA A 44 -10.61 -4.29 -4.47
C ALA A 44 -9.66 -4.36 -3.27
N VAL A 45 -10.12 -4.85 -2.10
CA VAL A 45 -9.27 -5.08 -0.93
C VAL A 45 -8.21 -6.14 -1.22
N ALA A 46 -8.59 -7.28 -1.80
CA ALA A 46 -7.64 -8.33 -2.18
C ALA A 46 -6.59 -7.82 -3.17
N TYR A 47 -7.01 -7.03 -4.16
CA TYR A 47 -6.12 -6.37 -5.11
C TYR A 47 -5.14 -5.43 -4.39
N ALA A 48 -5.64 -4.51 -3.55
CA ALA A 48 -4.79 -3.57 -2.81
C ALA A 48 -3.75 -4.28 -1.93
N LYS A 49 -4.14 -5.37 -1.24
CA LYS A 49 -3.21 -6.20 -0.45
C LYS A 49 -2.10 -6.81 -1.30
N SER A 50 -2.44 -7.33 -2.48
CA SER A 50 -1.46 -7.88 -3.42
C SER A 50 -0.46 -6.82 -3.90
N ARG A 51 -0.94 -5.58 -4.14
CA ARG A 51 -0.11 -4.43 -4.53
C ARG A 51 0.83 -4.03 -3.40
N CYS A 52 0.33 -3.90 -2.17
CA CYS A 52 1.15 -3.60 -1.00
C CYS A 52 2.25 -4.67 -0.78
N ALA A 53 1.94 -5.96 -0.94
CA ALA A 53 2.91 -7.04 -0.81
C ALA A 53 4.03 -6.95 -1.87
N LEU A 54 3.71 -6.55 -3.10
CA LEU A 54 4.70 -6.34 -4.15
C LEU A 54 5.54 -5.08 -3.90
N ILE A 55 4.90 -3.93 -3.67
CA ILE A 55 5.55 -2.62 -3.59
C ILE A 55 6.42 -2.52 -2.33
N SER A 56 5.99 -3.12 -1.21
CA SER A 56 6.73 -3.11 0.06
C SER A 56 8.09 -3.80 0.00
N GLN A 57 8.35 -4.61 -1.03
CA GLN A 57 9.65 -5.23 -1.28
C GLN A 57 10.71 -4.21 -1.70
N TYR A 58 10.33 -3.05 -2.22
CA TYR A 58 11.27 -2.05 -2.68
C TYR A 58 11.42 -0.93 -1.66
N PRO A 59 12.60 -0.30 -1.53
CA PRO A 59 12.68 0.99 -0.86
C PRO A 59 11.89 1.97 -1.72
N ARG A 60 11.04 2.80 -1.08
CA ARG A 60 10.20 3.87 -1.67
C ARG A 60 9.20 3.43 -2.76
N LEU A 61 8.27 4.31 -3.12
CA LEU A 61 7.27 4.10 -4.18
C LEU A 61 7.81 4.27 -5.61
N SER A 62 9.08 3.93 -5.86
CA SER A 62 9.73 4.17 -7.17
C SER A 62 9.09 3.43 -8.35
N HIS A 63 8.33 2.36 -8.09
CA HIS A 63 7.61 1.56 -9.08
C HIS A 63 6.10 1.48 -8.78
N GLY A 64 5.58 2.40 -7.96
CA GLY A 64 4.26 2.28 -7.31
C GLY A 64 3.11 2.03 -8.28
N HIS A 65 3.11 2.64 -9.47
CA HIS A 65 2.00 2.55 -10.43
C HIS A 65 2.23 1.57 -11.58
N ALA A 66 3.35 0.84 -11.62
CA ALA A 66 3.57 -0.15 -12.68
C ALA A 66 2.57 -1.30 -12.56
N GLY A 67 1.92 -1.69 -13.67
CA GLY A 67 1.01 -2.84 -13.71
C GLY A 67 -0.42 -2.59 -13.18
N LEU A 68 -0.90 -1.35 -13.18
CA LEU A 68 -2.33 -1.07 -13.00
C LEU A 68 -3.14 -1.68 -14.16
N LYS A 69 -4.31 -2.23 -13.84
CA LYS A 69 -5.26 -2.74 -14.84
C LYS A 69 -6.63 -2.09 -14.70
N ASP A 70 -7.34 -2.43 -13.64
CA ASP A 70 -8.80 -2.25 -13.57
C ASP A 70 -9.27 -1.28 -12.47
N TYR A 71 -8.35 -0.83 -11.61
CA TYR A 71 -8.66 0.06 -10.48
C TYR A 71 -7.83 1.35 -10.52
N GLY A 72 -8.45 2.46 -10.13
CA GLY A 72 -7.70 3.64 -9.67
C GLY A 72 -7.00 3.34 -8.35
N GLU A 73 -5.75 3.77 -8.20
CA GLU A 73 -4.91 3.44 -7.04
C GLU A 73 -4.32 4.70 -6.42
N ASN A 74 -4.46 4.82 -5.10
CA ASN A 74 -3.70 5.77 -4.29
C ASN A 74 -2.71 4.98 -3.42
N LEU A 75 -1.45 5.41 -3.40
CA LEU A 75 -0.39 4.79 -2.61
C LEU A 75 0.18 5.78 -1.61
N TYR A 76 0.50 5.28 -0.42
CA TYR A 76 1.16 6.03 0.64
C TYR A 76 2.32 5.22 1.21
N TRP A 77 3.44 5.89 1.47
CA TRP A 77 4.62 5.31 2.09
C TRP A 77 5.17 6.28 3.11
N ALA A 78 5.41 5.79 4.32
CA ALA A 78 6.09 6.53 5.36
C ALA A 78 7.08 5.63 6.10
N GLY A 79 8.12 6.24 6.65
CA GLY A 79 8.95 5.65 7.68
C GLY A 79 8.94 6.59 8.88
N ASN A 80 9.12 6.03 10.08
CA ASN A 80 9.36 6.80 11.27
C ASN A 80 10.83 6.60 11.72
N SER A 81 11.32 7.44 12.62
CA SER A 81 12.69 7.35 13.14
C SER A 81 12.94 6.12 14.03
N GLN A 82 11.89 5.43 14.50
CA GLN A 82 12.00 4.19 15.27
C GLN A 82 12.32 2.98 14.37
N ASP A 83 11.93 3.02 13.10
CA ASP A 83 12.11 1.91 12.14
C ASP A 83 13.52 1.83 11.52
N VAL A 84 14.37 2.86 11.71
CA VAL A 84 15.73 2.93 11.13
C VAL A 84 16.64 1.80 11.65
N MET A 85 16.29 1.16 12.76
CA MET A 85 17.08 0.08 13.38
C MET A 85 16.62 -1.34 12.98
N ALA A 86 15.50 -1.50 12.26
CA ALA A 86 14.90 -2.83 12.01
C ALA A 86 15.13 -3.39 10.60
N GLY A 87 15.63 -2.60 9.65
CA GLY A 87 15.73 -2.98 8.25
C GLY A 87 17.02 -3.72 7.86
N LYS A 88 17.09 -5.04 8.05
CA LYS A 88 18.13 -5.86 7.39
C LYS A 88 17.75 -6.05 5.91
N MET A 89 18.32 -5.23 5.02
CA MET A 89 18.19 -5.38 3.58
C MET A 89 18.80 -6.74 3.16
N ILE A 90 18.00 -7.61 2.54
CA ILE A 90 18.48 -8.89 2.01
C ILE A 90 18.94 -8.70 0.57
N HIS A 91 20.10 -9.26 0.23
CA HIS A 91 20.59 -9.29 -1.14
C HIS A 91 19.83 -10.38 -1.91
N LYS A 92 19.04 -9.99 -2.92
CA LYS A 92 18.42 -10.91 -3.87
C LYS A 92 19.09 -10.74 -5.22
N ASN A 93 19.67 -11.81 -5.75
CA ASN A 93 20.14 -11.84 -7.14
C ASN A 93 18.92 -11.78 -8.05
N CYS A 94 18.91 -10.80 -8.95
CA CYS A 94 17.92 -10.60 -10.00
C CYS A 94 18.54 -11.05 -11.33
#